data_AF-M5RAQ1-F1
#
_entry.id   AF-M5RAQ1-F1
#
_cell.length_a   1.000
_cell.length_b   1.000
_cell.length_c   1.000
_cell.angle_alpha   90.00
_cell.angle_beta   90.00
_cell.angle_gamma   90.00
#
_symmetry.space_group_name_H-M   'P 1'
#
loop_
_entity.id
_entity.type
_entity.pdbx_description
1 polymer ?
#
loop_
_entity_poly.entity_id
_entity_poly.type
_entity_poly.pdbx_seq_one_letter_code
_entity_poly.pdbx_strand_id
1 'polypeptide(L)'
;MTVNHELLSTYLNDHLAGATAATEVIKQLIDENQGETLGEFATTLLQEVEQDKAELEGLIQRYDAIPGVVKKTIAWTGAKLSQPKFGRTTSGDFGNFQAFEFLSLGILGKRALWTMLQSLSDPELLSLDYSHLIERAENQFQQVEAWRTRTGAFAMNQGTAV
;
A
#
# COMPACT_ATOMS: atom_id res chain seq x y z
N MET A 1 -8.06 23.36 -15.63
CA MET A 1 -8.78 22.21 -16.24
C MET A 1 -9.65 21.61 -15.15
N THR A 2 -10.85 21.13 -15.48
CA THR A 2 -11.73 20.43 -14.53
C THR A 2 -11.30 18.96 -14.40
N VAL A 3 -11.31 18.42 -13.19
CA VAL A 3 -10.98 17.01 -12.95
C VAL A 3 -12.02 16.10 -13.59
N ASN A 4 -11.58 15.00 -14.21
CA ASN A 4 -12.48 13.96 -14.70
C ASN A 4 -12.82 13.01 -13.55
N HIS A 5 -14.05 13.11 -13.03
CA HIS A 5 -14.48 12.37 -11.85
C HIS A 5 -14.50 10.85 -12.03
N GLU A 6 -14.78 10.34 -13.23
CA GLU A 6 -14.79 8.89 -13.47
C GLU A 6 -13.38 8.30 -13.50
N LEU A 7 -12.44 9.01 -14.12
CA LEU A 7 -11.03 8.61 -14.14
C LEU A 7 -10.43 8.70 -12.74
N LEU A 8 -10.72 9.76 -11.99
CA LEU A 8 -10.24 9.89 -10.62
C LEU A 8 -10.82 8.81 -9.70
N SER A 9 -12.14 8.54 -9.78
CA SER A 9 -12.75 7.45 -9.01
C SER A 9 -12.09 6.10 -9.33
N THR A 10 -11.83 5.81 -10.60
CA THR A 10 -11.11 4.58 -11.01
C THR A 10 -9.69 4.54 -10.41
N TYR A 11 -8.95 5.63 -10.53
CA TYR A 11 -7.58 5.74 -10.01
C TYR A 11 -7.50 5.55 -8.48
N LEU A 12 -8.41 6.14 -7.72
CA LEU A 12 -8.47 5.97 -6.27
C LEU A 12 -8.79 4.53 -5.86
N ASN A 13 -9.75 3.90 -6.54
CA ASN A 13 -10.15 2.52 -6.24
C ASN A 13 -9.03 1.51 -6.58
N ASP A 14 -8.29 1.71 -7.68
CA ASP A 14 -7.15 0.86 -8.03
C ASP A 14 -6.05 0.91 -6.94
N HIS A 15 -5.75 2.10 -6.43
CA HIS A 15 -4.79 2.25 -5.34
C HIS A 15 -5.27 1.65 -4.02
N LEU A 16 -6.56 1.73 -3.75
CA LEU A 16 -7.12 1.16 -2.54
C LEU A 16 -7.17 -0.38 -2.58
N ALA A 17 -7.37 -0.97 -3.77
CA ALA A 17 -7.15 -2.39 -3.99
C ALA A 17 -5.69 -2.79 -3.68
N GLY A 18 -4.72 -1.99 -4.14
CA GLY A 18 -3.29 -2.17 -3.84
C GLY A 18 -2.98 -2.07 -2.34
N ALA A 19 -3.51 -1.05 -1.66
CA ALA A 19 -3.34 -0.88 -0.21
C ALA A 19 -3.92 -2.07 0.58
N THR A 20 -5.07 -2.61 0.14
CA THR A 20 -5.66 -3.80 0.73
C THR A 20 -4.75 -5.03 0.57
N ALA A 21 -4.19 -5.25 -0.62
CA ALA A 21 -3.22 -6.33 -0.84
C ALA A 21 -1.97 -6.17 0.03
N ALA A 22 -1.44 -4.94 0.17
CA ALA A 22 -0.30 -4.65 1.04
C ALA A 22 -0.58 -5.00 2.50
N THR A 23 -1.75 -4.64 3.04
CA THR A 23 -2.09 -4.98 4.44
C THR A 23 -2.12 -6.48 4.71
N GLU A 24 -2.57 -7.29 3.74
CA GLU A 24 -2.58 -8.75 3.89
C GLU A 24 -1.16 -9.35 3.83
N VAL A 25 -0.29 -8.83 2.96
CA VAL A 25 1.13 -9.24 2.91
C VAL A 25 1.85 -8.89 4.21
N ILE A 26 1.59 -7.72 4.80
CA ILE A 26 2.22 -7.32 6.06
C ILE A 26 1.73 -8.22 7.21
N LYS A 27 0.43 -8.57 7.26
CA LYS A 27 -0.09 -9.53 8.25
C LYS A 27 0.59 -10.89 8.13
N GLN A 28 0.78 -11.38 6.91
CA GLN A 28 1.52 -12.63 6.69
C GLN A 28 2.97 -12.53 7.19
N LEU A 29 3.66 -11.42 6.91
CA LEU A 29 5.02 -11.19 7.45
C LEU A 29 5.06 -11.20 8.98
N ILE A 30 4.06 -10.62 9.64
CA ILE A 30 3.95 -10.64 11.11
C ILE A 30 3.78 -12.08 11.61
N ASP A 31 2.87 -12.84 10.99
CA ASP A 31 2.58 -14.22 11.38
C ASP A 31 3.78 -15.17 11.17
N GLU A 32 4.54 -14.97 10.09
CA GLU A 32 5.72 -15.80 9.77
C GLU A 32 6.95 -15.46 10.61
N ASN A 33 7.01 -14.28 11.25
CA ASN A 33 8.20 -13.79 11.96
C ASN A 33 7.86 -13.36 13.40
N GLN A 34 6.94 -14.07 14.07
CA GLN A 34 6.53 -13.77 15.44
C GLN A 34 7.69 -13.90 16.44
N GLY A 35 7.88 -12.87 17.26
CA GLY A 35 8.96 -12.83 18.26
C GLY A 35 10.32 -12.43 17.67
N GLU A 36 10.38 -12.09 16.39
CA GLU A 36 11.59 -11.59 15.73
C GLU A 36 11.51 -10.08 15.49
N THR A 37 12.68 -9.43 15.35
CA THR A 37 12.77 -8.00 15.02
C THR A 37 12.07 -7.65 13.71
N LEU A 38 12.02 -8.58 12.75
CA LEU A 38 11.28 -8.40 11.51
C LEU A 38 9.77 -8.30 11.77
N GLY A 39 9.21 -9.19 12.60
CA GLY A 39 7.79 -9.15 12.97
C GLY A 39 7.40 -7.89 13.73
N GLU A 40 8.27 -7.40 14.63
CA GLU A 40 8.07 -6.12 15.32
C GLU A 40 8.06 -4.93 14.34
N PHE A 41 8.99 -4.93 13.38
CA PHE A 41 9.02 -3.93 12.31
C PHE A 41 7.75 -3.99 11.45
N ALA A 42 7.35 -5.19 11.01
CA ALA A 42 6.16 -5.39 10.18
C ALA A 42 4.88 -4.94 10.91
N THR A 43 4.81 -5.13 12.23
CA THR A 43 3.69 -4.64 13.05
C THR A 43 3.59 -3.12 13.04
N THR A 44 4.72 -2.42 13.19
CA THR A 44 4.76 -0.95 13.08
C THR A 44 4.36 -0.49 11.69
N LEU A 45 4.91 -1.13 10.64
CA LEU A 45 4.58 -0.82 9.25
C LEU A 45 3.08 -1.02 8.95
N LEU A 46 2.46 -2.08 9.48
CA LEU A 46 1.03 -2.33 9.29
C LEU A 46 0.19 -1.16 9.78
N GLN A 47 0.48 -0.67 10.99
CA GLN A 47 -0.26 0.44 11.60
C GLN A 47 -0.19 1.70 10.74
N GLU A 48 1.00 2.04 10.22
CA GLU A 48 1.15 3.22 9.38
C GLU A 48 0.45 3.06 8.02
N VAL A 49 0.56 1.88 7.39
CA VAL A 49 -0.12 1.58 6.12
C VAL A 49 -1.64 1.56 6.28
N GLU A 50 -2.16 1.07 7.40
CA GLU A 50 -3.59 1.13 7.73
C GLU A 50 -4.07 2.57 7.93
N GLN A 51 -3.25 3.45 8.53
CA GLN A 51 -3.55 4.88 8.62
C GLN A 51 -3.61 5.52 7.23
N ASP A 52 -2.64 5.25 6.35
CA ASP A 52 -2.67 5.74 4.96
C ASP A 52 -3.90 5.24 4.19
N LYS A 53 -4.27 3.97 4.39
CA LYS A 53 -5.44 3.36 3.77
C LYS A 53 -6.73 4.04 4.26
N ALA A 54 -6.83 4.34 5.55
CA ALA A 54 -7.98 5.04 6.12
C ALA A 54 -8.15 6.46 5.55
N GLU A 55 -7.04 7.18 5.31
CA GLU A 55 -7.07 8.48 4.63
C GLU A 55 -7.61 8.35 3.19
N LEU A 56 -7.19 7.31 2.45
CA LEU A 56 -7.70 7.03 1.11
C LEU A 56 -9.19 6.67 1.12
N GLU A 57 -9.63 5.83 2.05
CA GLU A 57 -11.03 5.44 2.22
C GLU A 57 -11.90 6.67 2.53
N GLY A 58 -11.44 7.52 3.46
CA GLY A 58 -12.12 8.77 3.79
C GLY A 58 -12.21 9.73 2.61
N LEU A 59 -11.15 9.82 1.81
CA LEU A 59 -11.15 10.62 0.58
C LEU A 59 -12.16 10.10 -0.45
N ILE A 60 -12.16 8.80 -0.73
CA ILE A 60 -13.10 8.18 -1.66
C ILE A 60 -14.54 8.39 -1.19
N GLN A 61 -14.81 8.23 0.10
CA GLN A 61 -16.16 8.43 0.65
C GLN A 61 -16.65 9.87 0.44
N ARG A 62 -15.80 10.87 0.66
CA ARG A 62 -16.13 12.28 0.38
C ARG A 62 -16.36 12.50 -1.11
N TYR A 63 -15.49 11.94 -1.95
CA TYR A 63 -15.56 12.12 -3.40
C TYR A 63 -16.81 11.48 -4.02
N ASP A 64 -17.20 10.29 -3.58
CA ASP A 64 -18.39 9.59 -4.07
C ASP A 64 -19.71 10.17 -3.53
N ALA A 65 -19.65 11.05 -2.53
CA ALA A 65 -20.81 11.80 -2.06
C ALA A 65 -21.19 12.96 -3.00
N ILE A 66 -20.32 13.33 -3.96
CA ILE A 66 -20.56 14.41 -4.91
C ILE A 66 -21.66 14.02 -5.92
N PRO A 67 -22.71 14.84 -6.09
CA PRO A 67 -23.75 14.59 -7.09
C PRO A 67 -23.19 14.47 -8.51
N GLY A 68 -23.56 13.41 -9.24
CA GLY A 68 -23.13 13.17 -10.62
C GLY A 68 -21.87 12.31 -10.76
N VAL A 69 -21.21 11.94 -9.65
CA VAL A 69 -20.16 10.91 -9.65
C VAL A 69 -20.79 9.53 -9.68
N VAL A 70 -20.34 8.68 -10.60
CA VAL A 70 -20.81 7.28 -10.69
C VAL A 70 -20.27 6.52 -9.49
N LYS A 71 -21.17 6.05 -8.61
CA LYS A 71 -20.84 5.24 -7.44
C LYS A 71 -20.27 3.87 -7.87
N LYS A 72 -18.95 3.78 -8.03
CA LYS A 72 -18.27 2.47 -8.18
C LYS A 72 -18.07 1.74 -6.84
N THR A 73 -18.23 2.43 -5.72
CA THR A 73 -17.97 1.95 -4.35
C THR A 73 -18.91 0.87 -3.81
N ILE A 74 -20.15 0.74 -4.30
CA ILE A 74 -21.09 -0.25 -3.74
C ILE A 74 -20.64 -1.70 -4.03
N ALA A 75 -19.82 -1.93 -5.07
CA ALA A 75 -19.35 -3.26 -5.41
C ALA A 75 -18.14 -3.73 -4.57
N TRP A 76 -17.29 -2.82 -4.09
CA TRP A 76 -15.97 -3.19 -3.53
C TRP A 76 -15.97 -3.35 -2.00
N THR A 77 -16.85 -2.67 -1.25
CA THR A 77 -17.01 -2.94 0.19
C THR A 77 -17.59 -4.34 0.46
N GLY A 78 -18.28 -4.95 -0.52
CA GLY A 78 -18.87 -6.28 -0.44
C GLY A 78 -18.10 -7.38 -1.20
N ALA A 79 -17.43 -7.05 -2.31
CA ALA A 79 -16.59 -8.00 -3.01
C ALA A 79 -15.19 -7.99 -2.40
N LYS A 80 -14.87 -9.04 -1.63
CA LYS A 80 -13.48 -9.52 -1.56
C LYS A 80 -13.00 -9.55 -3.01
N LEU A 81 -12.05 -8.69 -3.39
CA LEU A 81 -11.20 -8.95 -4.55
C LEU A 81 -10.83 -10.42 -4.41
N SER A 82 -11.34 -11.25 -5.32
CA SER A 82 -11.01 -12.67 -5.39
C SER A 82 -9.49 -12.71 -5.28
N GLN A 83 -8.98 -13.15 -4.12
CA GLN A 83 -7.63 -12.85 -3.66
C GLN A 83 -6.70 -12.82 -4.85
N PRO A 84 -6.19 -11.64 -5.25
CA PRO A 84 -5.20 -11.62 -6.29
C PRO A 84 -4.12 -12.57 -5.78
N LYS A 85 -3.69 -13.56 -6.58
CA LYS A 85 -2.56 -14.43 -6.20
C LYS A 85 -1.26 -13.63 -5.95
N PHE A 86 -1.30 -12.31 -6.13
CA PHE A 86 -0.32 -11.34 -5.69
C PHE A 86 -0.23 -11.37 -4.16
N GLY A 87 0.92 -11.82 -3.65
CA GLY A 87 1.16 -11.95 -2.21
C GLY A 87 1.33 -13.38 -1.72
N ARG A 88 1.19 -14.41 -2.58
CA ARG A 88 1.70 -15.75 -2.25
C ARG A 88 3.23 -15.72 -2.33
N THR A 89 3.85 -15.27 -1.26
CA THR A 89 5.26 -15.48 -1.04
C THR A 89 5.49 -16.94 -0.70
N THR A 90 6.66 -17.44 -1.08
CA THR A 90 7.16 -18.66 -0.44
C THR A 90 7.36 -18.38 1.05
N SER A 91 7.40 -19.39 1.92
CA SER A 91 7.76 -19.15 3.33
C SER A 91 9.27 -19.08 3.49
N GLY A 92 9.74 -18.46 4.58
CA GLY A 92 11.17 -18.33 4.90
C GLY A 92 11.83 -17.15 4.19
N ASP A 93 13.17 -17.15 4.16
CA ASP A 93 13.96 -15.95 3.80
C ASP A 93 13.66 -15.39 2.40
N PHE A 94 13.51 -16.27 1.41
CA PHE A 94 13.16 -15.86 0.05
C PHE A 94 11.72 -15.30 -0.02
N GLY A 95 10.84 -15.84 0.81
CA GLY A 95 9.50 -15.32 1.05
C GLY A 95 9.47 -13.90 1.58
N ASN A 96 10.22 -13.67 2.65
CA ASN A 96 10.39 -12.36 3.27
C ASN A 96 10.93 -11.34 2.25
N PHE A 97 11.91 -11.73 1.42
CA PHE A 97 12.41 -10.88 0.34
C PHE A 97 11.31 -10.51 -0.67
N GLN A 98 10.56 -11.49 -1.17
CA GLN A 98 9.47 -11.26 -2.11
C GLN A 98 8.37 -10.36 -1.52
N ALA A 99 8.06 -10.52 -0.24
CA ALA A 99 7.11 -9.67 0.47
C ALA A 99 7.59 -8.22 0.51
N PHE A 100 8.83 -7.97 0.93
CA PHE A 100 9.38 -6.61 0.99
C PHE A 100 9.56 -5.98 -0.40
N GLU A 101 9.80 -6.77 -1.46
CA GLU A 101 9.81 -6.27 -2.84
C GLU A 101 8.42 -5.86 -3.31
N PHE A 102 7.39 -6.63 -2.99
CA PHE A 102 6.01 -6.24 -3.25
C PHE A 102 5.64 -4.95 -2.49
N LEU A 103 6.00 -4.87 -1.21
CA LEU A 103 5.70 -3.72 -0.37
C LEU A 103 6.45 -2.46 -0.80
N SER A 104 7.71 -2.55 -1.22
CA SER A 104 8.47 -1.39 -1.70
C SER A 104 7.83 -0.77 -2.94
N LEU A 105 7.40 -1.59 -3.90
CA LEU A 105 6.65 -1.15 -5.08
C LEU A 105 5.29 -0.55 -4.70
N GLY A 106 4.57 -1.18 -3.77
CA GLY A 106 3.29 -0.67 -3.27
C GLY A 106 3.42 0.70 -2.61
N ILE A 107 4.45 0.91 -1.78
CA ILE A 107 4.71 2.19 -1.11
C ILE A 107 5.08 3.28 -2.14
N LEU A 108 5.89 2.96 -3.15
CA LEU A 108 6.16 3.91 -4.25
C LEU A 108 4.89 4.25 -5.03
N GLY A 109 4.01 3.28 -5.27
CA GLY A 109 2.69 3.49 -5.88
C GLY A 109 1.81 4.43 -5.05
N LYS A 110 1.74 4.20 -3.73
CA LYS A 110 1.05 5.09 -2.78
C LYS A 110 1.64 6.50 -2.77
N ARG A 111 2.97 6.66 -2.79
CA ARG A 111 3.59 7.99 -2.88
C ARG A 111 3.18 8.69 -4.17
N ALA A 112 3.20 7.97 -5.29
CA ALA A 112 2.78 8.51 -6.59
C ALA A 112 1.30 8.95 -6.58
N LEU A 113 0.42 8.20 -5.91
CA LEU A 113 -0.96 8.63 -5.65
C LEU A 113 -0.99 9.98 -4.94
N TRP A 114 -0.33 10.11 -3.79
CA TRP A 114 -0.36 11.34 -2.99
C TRP A 114 0.19 12.55 -3.75
N THR A 115 1.30 12.37 -4.47
CA THR A 115 1.86 13.41 -5.33
C THR A 115 0.90 13.81 -6.46
N MET A 116 0.25 12.84 -7.11
CA MET A 116 -0.72 13.12 -8.17
C MET A 116 -1.92 13.89 -7.63
N LEU A 117 -2.48 13.49 -6.49
CA LEU A 117 -3.62 14.19 -5.88
C LEU A 117 -3.26 15.61 -5.44
N GLN A 118 -2.08 15.82 -4.86
CA GLN A 118 -1.58 17.15 -4.50
C GLN A 118 -1.48 18.09 -5.70
N SER A 119 -1.22 17.55 -6.90
CA SER A 119 -1.11 18.34 -8.14
C SER A 119 -2.47 18.77 -8.72
N LEU A 120 -3.57 18.19 -8.24
CA LEU A 120 -4.91 18.50 -8.74
C LEU A 120 -5.51 19.69 -8.01
N SER A 121 -6.05 20.65 -8.77
CA SER A 121 -6.80 21.80 -8.24
C SER A 121 -8.29 21.47 -8.09
N ASP A 122 -8.60 20.45 -7.28
CA ASP A 122 -9.96 20.03 -6.94
C ASP A 122 -10.24 20.33 -5.46
N PRO A 123 -11.22 21.19 -5.12
CA PRO A 123 -11.53 21.56 -3.74
C PRO A 123 -11.75 20.38 -2.80
N GLU A 124 -12.31 19.27 -3.29
CA GLU A 124 -12.61 18.09 -2.48
C GLU A 124 -11.32 17.33 -2.09
N LEU A 125 -10.29 17.46 -2.93
CA LEU A 125 -8.97 16.89 -2.67
C LEU A 125 -8.15 17.74 -1.69
N LEU A 126 -8.43 19.03 -1.49
CA LEU A 126 -7.64 19.92 -0.62
C LEU A 126 -7.77 19.61 0.88
N SER A 127 -8.49 18.56 1.25
CA SER A 127 -8.78 18.20 2.64
C SER A 127 -7.66 17.45 3.36
N LEU A 128 -6.63 16.99 2.67
CA LEU A 128 -5.54 16.17 3.23
C LEU A 128 -4.22 16.93 3.31
N ASP A 129 -3.41 16.61 4.32
CA ASP A 129 -2.01 17.02 4.39
C ASP A 129 -1.14 16.11 3.51
N TYR A 130 -1.14 16.37 2.21
CA TYR A 130 -0.37 15.59 1.25
C TYR A 130 1.13 15.62 1.51
N SER A 131 1.66 16.72 2.05
CA SER A 131 3.09 16.82 2.33
C SER A 131 3.49 15.79 3.39
N HIS A 132 2.71 15.70 4.47
CA HIS A 132 2.92 14.67 5.49
C HIS A 132 2.74 13.24 4.94
N LEU A 133 1.71 13.01 4.11
CA LEU A 133 1.47 11.69 3.52
C LEU A 133 2.60 11.24 2.57
N ILE A 134 3.16 12.17 1.79
CA ILE A 134 4.30 11.92 0.91
C ILE A 134 5.54 11.62 1.74
N GLU A 135 5.85 12.44 2.75
CA GLU A 135 6.99 12.24 3.64
C GLU A 135 6.91 10.89 4.38
N ARG A 136 5.74 10.53 4.90
CA ARG A 136 5.52 9.22 5.53
C ARG A 136 5.77 8.07 4.56
N ALA A 137 5.28 8.16 3.32
CA ALA A 137 5.53 7.14 2.30
C ALA A 137 7.03 7.02 1.95
N GLU A 138 7.78 8.12 1.93
CA GLU A 138 9.23 8.10 1.72
C GLU A 138 9.98 7.42 2.86
N ASN A 139 9.63 7.75 4.11
CA ASN A 139 10.21 7.13 5.30
C ASN A 139 9.92 5.63 5.37
N GLN A 140 8.71 5.21 5.02
CA GLN A 140 8.36 3.79 4.93
C GLN A 140 9.14 3.08 3.83
N PHE A 141 9.29 3.71 2.66
CA PHE A 141 10.05 3.14 1.55
C PHE A 141 11.50 2.88 1.97
N GLN A 142 12.16 3.85 2.61
CA GLN A 142 13.54 3.69 3.08
C GLN A 142 13.69 2.52 4.06
N GLN A 143 12.76 2.39 5.01
CA GLN A 143 12.78 1.30 5.98
C GLN A 143 12.52 -0.07 5.33
N VAL A 144 11.52 -0.15 4.45
CA VAL A 144 11.20 -1.39 3.72
C VAL A 144 12.32 -1.79 2.78
N GLU A 145 12.97 -0.85 2.11
CA GLU A 145 14.08 -1.10 1.19
C GLU A 145 15.31 -1.67 1.93
N ALA A 146 15.57 -1.20 3.16
CA ALA A 146 16.62 -1.76 3.99
C ALA A 146 16.35 -3.24 4.33
N TRP A 147 15.10 -3.59 4.66
CA TRP A 147 14.71 -4.99 4.87
C TRP A 147 14.72 -5.81 3.60
N ARG A 148 14.27 -5.26 2.47
CA ARG A 148 14.28 -5.93 1.16
C ARG A 148 15.68 -6.34 0.76
N THR A 149 16.63 -5.41 0.83
CA THR A 149 18.03 -5.69 0.47
C THR A 149 18.69 -6.67 1.43
N ARG A 150 18.43 -6.56 2.74
CA ARG A 150 18.94 -7.49 3.76
C ARG A 150 18.43 -8.92 3.56
N THR A 151 17.12 -9.08 3.43
CA THR A 151 16.48 -10.40 3.24
C THR A 151 16.84 -11.00 1.90
N GLY A 152 16.92 -10.20 0.83
CA GLY A 152 17.38 -10.64 -0.49
C GLY A 152 18.83 -11.14 -0.47
N ALA A 153 19.73 -10.39 0.16
CA ALA A 153 21.13 -10.81 0.30
C ALA A 153 21.25 -12.10 1.13
N PHE A 154 20.48 -12.24 2.22
CA PHE A 154 20.48 -13.44 3.04
C PHE A 154 19.96 -14.66 2.27
N ALA A 155 18.83 -14.52 1.57
CA ALA A 155 18.22 -15.60 0.79
C ALA A 155 19.14 -16.07 -0.36
N MET A 156 19.82 -15.15 -1.05
CA MET A 156 20.68 -15.49 -2.20
C MET A 156 22.05 -16.06 -1.80
N ASN A 157 22.61 -15.66 -0.66
CA ASN A 157 23.93 -16.10 -0.22
C ASN A 157 23.92 -17.44 0.55
N GLN A 158 22.76 -17.95 0.96
CA GLN A 158 22.64 -19.27 1.57
C GLN A 158 22.68 -20.44 0.55
N GLY A 159 22.79 -20.14 -0.76
CA GLY A 159 22.76 -21.13 -1.85
C GLY A 159 24.11 -21.71 -2.30
N THR A 160 25.25 -21.34 -1.71
CA THR A 160 26.57 -21.87 -2.11
C THR A 160 27.16 -22.82 -1.08
N ALA A 161 26.67 -24.07 -1.12
CA ALA A 161 27.45 -25.25 -0.77
C ALA A 161 27.06 -26.35 -1.78
N VAL A 162 27.74 -26.35 -2.93
CA VAL A 162 27.81 -27.50 -3.85
C VAL A 162 29.28 -27.91 -3.93
#